data_AF-A0A161HVM4-F1
#
_entry.id   AF-A0A161HVM4-F1
#
_cell.length_a   1.000
_cell.length_b   1.000
_cell.length_c   1.000
_cell.angle_alpha   90.00
_cell.angle_beta   90.00
_cell.angle_gamma   90.00
#
_symmetry.space_group_name_H-M   'P 1'
#
loop_
_entity.id
_entity.type
_entity.pdbx_description
1 polymer ?
#
loop_
_entity_poly.entity_id
_entity_poly.type
_entity_poly.pdbx_seq_one_letter_code
_entity_poly.pdbx_strand_id
1 'polypeptide(L)'
;MNPPQKELKLRPPIPPSVSNIKTKDDHPLWQFFHDKKYMRTADELKDVGEPWSVPQLRRKSFEELHTLWYVCLKERNRLLRESRIYQTWNDQDLPDDPFVTVSETIKTTMWRVRHVLSERSHAWANGIKEVENNYTEIINEFEEDYLTADAAADREMEARLERFQFALFGINPMLEDNVPDRNIIKGLKEVARLKLTRFGASEYEQGTEPINNIRDINEAFIVFTAEHTPEGVEDAIKTIQEYREQGTDPISESDELTALAKLMFNFEQEKISVGSTSTKAEAEPTTTV
;
A
#
# COMPACT_ATOMS: atom_id res chain seq x y z
N MET A 1 -28.29 56.40 -65.50
CA MET A 1 -27.13 55.50 -65.69
C MET A 1 -27.20 54.44 -64.63
N ASN A 2 -27.53 53.19 -64.98
CA ASN A 2 -27.41 52.07 -64.03
C ASN A 2 -25.92 51.77 -63.84
N PRO A 3 -25.44 51.59 -62.59
CA PRO A 3 -24.05 51.25 -62.34
C PRO A 3 -23.72 49.88 -62.97
N PRO A 4 -22.48 49.69 -63.47
CA PRO A 4 -22.08 48.44 -64.10
C PRO A 4 -22.22 47.29 -63.11
N GLN A 5 -23.10 46.33 -63.43
CA GLN A 5 -23.25 45.12 -62.64
C GLN A 5 -21.95 44.30 -62.76
N LYS A 6 -21.25 44.12 -61.64
CA LYS A 6 -20.01 43.32 -61.58
C LYS A 6 -20.35 41.86 -61.86
N GLU A 7 -19.87 41.31 -62.97
CA GLU A 7 -20.09 39.91 -63.34
C GLU A 7 -19.55 38.98 -62.25
N LEU A 8 -20.46 38.28 -61.57
CA LEU A 8 -20.12 37.24 -60.61
C LEU A 8 -19.69 35.98 -61.37
N LYS A 9 -18.39 35.70 -61.37
CA LYS A 9 -17.84 34.47 -61.97
C LYS A 9 -18.00 33.33 -60.98
N LEU A 10 -18.94 32.43 -61.25
CA LEU A 10 -19.06 31.16 -60.53
C LEU A 10 -17.78 30.35 -60.72
N ARG A 11 -17.12 30.02 -59.62
CA ARG A 11 -15.92 29.18 -59.59
C ARG A 11 -16.28 27.80 -59.04
N PRO A 12 -15.55 26.74 -59.45
CA PRO A 12 -15.74 25.43 -58.83
C PRO A 12 -15.48 25.51 -57.32
N PRO A 13 -16.17 24.68 -56.51
CA PRO A 13 -15.89 24.58 -55.07
C PRO A 13 -14.41 24.22 -54.83
N ILE A 14 -13.81 24.84 -53.82
CA ILE A 14 -12.42 24.55 -53.43
C ILE A 14 -12.48 23.40 -52.42
N PRO A 15 -11.93 22.21 -52.72
CA PRO A 15 -11.93 21.11 -51.77
C PRO A 15 -11.01 21.43 -50.59
N PRO A 16 -11.39 21.04 -49.36
CA PRO A 16 -10.50 21.17 -48.21
C PRO A 16 -9.27 20.27 -48.40
N SER A 17 -8.07 20.81 -48.16
CA SER A 17 -6.80 20.06 -48.25
C SER A 17 -6.34 19.58 -46.88
N VAL A 18 -5.91 18.31 -46.80
CA VAL A 18 -5.30 17.70 -45.61
C VAL A 18 -4.00 18.40 -45.19
N SER A 19 -3.32 19.09 -46.12
CA SER A 19 -2.08 19.83 -45.83
C SER A 19 -2.27 20.97 -44.82
N ASN A 20 -3.51 21.45 -44.66
CA ASN A 20 -3.85 22.49 -43.69
C ASN A 20 -3.95 21.95 -42.25
N ILE A 21 -4.08 20.63 -42.08
CA ILE A 21 -4.27 19.97 -40.78
C ILE A 21 -2.92 19.49 -40.27
N LYS A 22 -2.49 20.02 -39.11
CA LYS A 22 -1.27 19.57 -38.42
C LYS A 22 -1.65 18.64 -37.26
N THR A 23 -1.62 17.34 -37.50
CA THR A 23 -1.90 16.32 -36.48
C THR A 23 -0.62 15.99 -35.72
N LYS A 24 -0.68 15.98 -34.38
CA LYS A 24 0.44 15.53 -33.53
C LYS A 24 0.65 14.02 -33.72
N ASP A 25 1.90 13.59 -33.69
CA ASP A 25 2.25 12.18 -33.83
C ASP A 25 1.81 11.35 -32.60
N ASP A 26 1.91 11.93 -31.40
CA ASP A 26 1.41 11.37 -30.14
C ASP A 26 -0.01 11.90 -29.82
N HIS A 27 -0.92 11.70 -30.77
CA HIS A 27 -2.33 11.98 -30.53
C HIS A 27 -2.96 10.84 -29.70
N PRO A 28 -3.73 11.11 -28.63
CA PRO A 28 -4.26 10.07 -27.74
C PRO A 28 -5.18 9.06 -28.44
N LEU A 29 -5.80 9.46 -29.56
CA LEU A 29 -6.62 8.56 -30.37
C LEU A 29 -5.80 7.42 -31.02
N TRP A 30 -4.47 7.59 -31.18
CA TRP A 30 -3.60 6.49 -31.62
C TRP A 30 -3.59 5.31 -30.65
N GLN A 31 -3.96 5.51 -29.38
CA GLN A 31 -4.08 4.41 -28.42
C GLN A 31 -5.16 3.38 -28.80
N PHE A 32 -6.11 3.72 -29.69
CA PHE A 32 -7.10 2.78 -30.24
C PHE A 32 -6.58 1.94 -31.41
N PHE A 33 -5.34 2.16 -31.81
CA PHE A 33 -4.66 1.44 -32.88
C PHE A 33 -3.48 0.68 -32.29
N HIS A 34 -3.13 -0.44 -32.92
CA HIS A 34 -1.91 -1.17 -32.62
C HIS A 34 -0.83 -0.70 -33.60
N ASP A 35 0.29 -0.16 -33.11
CA ASP A 35 1.40 0.35 -33.92
C ASP A 35 1.00 1.31 -35.07
N LYS A 36 -0.03 2.14 -34.85
CA LYS A 36 -0.61 3.04 -35.86
C LYS A 36 -1.08 2.33 -37.14
N LYS A 37 -1.25 1.00 -37.10
CA LYS A 37 -1.81 0.20 -38.19
C LYS A 37 -3.32 0.32 -38.18
N TYR A 38 -3.91 0.36 -39.38
CA TYR A 38 -5.36 0.42 -39.53
C TYR A 38 -6.04 -0.84 -38.96
N MET A 39 -5.42 -2.01 -39.18
CA MET A 39 -5.90 -3.33 -38.76
C MET A 39 -4.70 -4.28 -38.67
N ARG A 40 -4.67 -5.14 -37.64
CA ARG A 40 -3.69 -6.20 -37.50
C ARG A 40 -3.90 -7.37 -38.45
N THR A 41 -2.82 -8.08 -38.76
CA THR A 41 -2.89 -9.33 -39.55
C THR A 41 -3.24 -10.53 -38.66
N ALA A 42 -3.65 -11.64 -39.29
CA ALA A 42 -3.99 -12.86 -38.56
C ALA A 42 -2.79 -13.45 -37.79
N ASP A 43 -1.56 -13.28 -38.29
CA ASP A 43 -0.37 -13.77 -37.60
C ASP A 43 -0.04 -12.93 -36.36
N GLU A 44 -0.24 -11.61 -36.42
CA GLU A 44 -0.11 -10.72 -35.25
C GLU A 44 -1.14 -11.03 -34.15
N LEU A 45 -2.28 -11.63 -34.50
CA LEU A 45 -3.28 -12.08 -33.53
C LEU A 45 -2.95 -13.42 -32.87
N LYS A 46 -2.17 -14.29 -33.53
CA LYS A 46 -1.78 -15.60 -32.98
C LYS A 46 -0.76 -15.46 -31.85
N ASP A 47 0.02 -14.38 -31.87
CA ASP A 47 1.00 -14.07 -30.82
C ASP A 47 0.35 -13.62 -29.50
N VAL A 48 -0.98 -13.51 -29.44
CA VAL A 48 -1.69 -13.18 -28.20
C VAL A 48 -1.67 -14.40 -27.29
N GLY A 49 -0.80 -14.35 -26.28
CA GLY A 49 -0.58 -15.44 -25.32
C GLY A 49 -1.81 -15.85 -24.49
N GLU A 50 -1.61 -16.83 -23.62
CA GLU A 50 -2.69 -17.43 -22.82
C GLU A 50 -3.31 -16.47 -21.78
N PRO A 51 -4.60 -16.65 -21.45
CA PRO A 51 -5.26 -15.86 -20.41
C PRO A 51 -4.70 -16.17 -19.02
N TRP A 52 -4.55 -15.14 -18.20
CA TRP A 52 -4.00 -15.24 -16.84
C TRP A 52 -4.78 -16.21 -15.96
N SER A 53 -4.08 -17.13 -15.28
CA SER A 53 -4.72 -18.07 -14.36
C SER A 53 -5.08 -17.42 -13.02
N VAL A 54 -6.12 -17.94 -12.36
CA VAL A 54 -6.54 -17.47 -11.02
C VAL A 54 -5.40 -17.54 -10.00
N PRO A 55 -4.61 -18.64 -9.89
CA PRO A 55 -3.52 -18.71 -8.92
C PRO A 55 -2.41 -17.68 -9.15
N GLN A 56 -2.10 -17.33 -10.41
CA GLN A 56 -1.14 -16.27 -10.73
C GLN A 56 -1.66 -14.90 -10.25
N LEU A 57 -2.95 -14.63 -10.51
CA LEU A 57 -3.58 -13.37 -10.12
C LEU A 57 -3.70 -13.22 -8.60
N ARG A 58 -3.84 -14.31 -7.83
CA ARG A 58 -3.89 -14.23 -6.35
C ARG A 58 -2.65 -13.62 -5.72
N ARG A 59 -1.47 -13.82 -6.31
CA ARG A 59 -0.18 -13.32 -5.78
C ARG A 59 0.10 -11.85 -6.13
N LYS A 60 -0.75 -11.22 -6.95
CA LYS A 60 -0.56 -9.84 -7.41
C LYS A 60 -1.19 -8.82 -6.47
N SER A 61 -0.54 -7.67 -6.32
CA SER A 61 -1.06 -6.55 -5.53
C SER A 61 -2.35 -5.98 -6.12
N PHE A 62 -3.10 -5.21 -5.33
CA PHE A 62 -4.32 -4.55 -5.83
C PHE A 62 -4.01 -3.59 -6.99
N GLU A 63 -2.93 -2.80 -6.88
CA GLU A 63 -2.54 -1.82 -7.90
C GLU A 63 -2.11 -2.48 -9.22
N GLU A 64 -1.37 -3.59 -9.15
CA GLU A 64 -1.03 -4.38 -10.35
C GLU A 64 -2.28 -4.97 -11.01
N LEU A 65 -3.26 -5.47 -10.23
CA LEU A 65 -4.51 -5.99 -10.77
C LEU A 65 -5.37 -4.89 -11.41
N HIS A 66 -5.39 -3.70 -10.82
CA HIS A 66 -6.11 -2.54 -11.33
C HIS A 66 -5.49 -2.03 -12.64
N THR A 67 -4.15 -1.95 -12.67
CA THR A 67 -3.40 -1.64 -13.89
C THR A 67 -3.67 -2.67 -14.98
N LEU A 68 -3.60 -3.97 -14.64
CA LEU A 68 -3.89 -5.06 -15.57
C LEU A 68 -5.31 -4.95 -16.15
N TRP A 69 -6.30 -4.64 -15.33
CA TRP A 69 -7.69 -4.45 -15.79
C TRP A 69 -7.78 -3.38 -16.88
N TYR A 70 -7.11 -2.24 -16.70
CA TYR A 70 -7.12 -1.17 -17.71
C TYR A 70 -6.31 -1.49 -18.95
N VAL A 71 -5.22 -2.23 -18.83
CA VAL A 71 -4.48 -2.75 -19.99
C VAL A 71 -5.38 -3.69 -20.81
N CYS A 72 -6.07 -4.62 -20.16
CA CYS A 72 -7.06 -5.49 -20.80
C CYS A 72 -8.20 -4.70 -21.47
N LEU A 73 -8.73 -3.67 -20.78
CA LEU A 73 -9.80 -2.83 -21.31
C LEU A 73 -9.35 -2.08 -22.58
N LYS A 74 -8.15 -1.48 -22.55
CA LYS A 74 -7.57 -0.77 -23.71
C LYS A 74 -7.38 -1.71 -24.89
N GLU A 75 -6.84 -2.90 -24.67
CA GLU A 75 -6.64 -3.88 -25.74
C GLU A 75 -7.98 -4.37 -26.32
N ARG A 76 -8.97 -4.60 -25.46
CA ARG A 76 -10.32 -4.97 -25.90
C ARG A 76 -10.97 -3.88 -26.74
N ASN A 77 -10.77 -2.60 -26.41
CA ASN A 77 -11.27 -1.49 -27.24
C ASN A 77 -10.64 -1.47 -28.64
N ARG A 78 -9.34 -1.81 -28.75
CA ARG A 78 -8.66 -1.96 -30.06
C ARG A 78 -9.24 -3.11 -30.87
N LEU A 79 -9.38 -4.28 -30.24
CA LEU A 79 -9.95 -5.47 -30.86
C LEU A 79 -11.38 -5.26 -31.34
N LEU A 80 -12.23 -4.57 -30.55
CA LEU A 80 -13.61 -4.27 -30.93
C LEU A 80 -13.69 -3.32 -32.13
N ARG A 81 -12.78 -2.35 -32.21
CA ARG A 81 -12.66 -1.48 -33.40
C ARG A 81 -12.30 -2.32 -34.64
N GLU A 82 -11.29 -3.19 -34.52
CA GLU A 82 -10.83 -4.04 -35.62
C GLU A 82 -11.89 -5.05 -36.06
N SER A 83 -12.57 -5.69 -35.10
CA SER A 83 -13.72 -6.57 -35.33
C SER A 83 -14.83 -5.85 -36.10
N ARG A 84 -15.17 -4.61 -35.72
CA ARG A 84 -16.21 -3.85 -36.43
C ARG A 84 -15.83 -3.54 -37.87
N ILE A 85 -14.56 -3.20 -38.10
CA ILE A 85 -14.02 -2.96 -39.46
C ILE A 85 -14.06 -4.26 -40.26
N TYR A 86 -13.60 -5.36 -39.68
CA TYR A 86 -13.62 -6.69 -40.29
C TYR A 86 -15.03 -7.09 -40.75
N GLN A 87 -16.02 -6.94 -39.88
CA GLN A 87 -17.44 -7.20 -40.17
C GLN A 87 -18.02 -6.30 -41.25
N THR A 88 -17.53 -5.06 -41.38
CA THR A 88 -18.03 -4.12 -42.39
C THR A 88 -17.46 -4.44 -43.78
N TRP A 89 -16.25 -5.00 -43.84
CA TRP A 89 -15.57 -5.34 -45.09
C TRP A 89 -15.91 -6.74 -45.60
N ASN A 90 -16.09 -7.69 -44.69
CA ASN A 90 -16.57 -9.02 -45.03
C ASN A 90 -18.10 -9.02 -44.95
N ASP A 91 -18.74 -8.92 -46.12
CA ASP A 91 -20.20 -8.78 -46.30
C ASP A 91 -21.03 -10.03 -45.91
N GLN A 92 -20.52 -10.90 -45.03
CA GLN A 92 -21.22 -12.11 -44.58
C GLN A 92 -20.87 -12.46 -43.15
N ASP A 93 -21.88 -13.00 -42.45
CA ASP A 93 -21.85 -13.71 -41.17
C ASP A 93 -20.80 -14.86 -41.17
N LEU A 94 -19.52 -14.53 -41.30
CA LEU A 94 -18.43 -15.45 -41.07
C LEU A 94 -18.47 -15.83 -39.59
N PRO A 95 -18.67 -17.11 -39.25
CA PRO A 95 -18.94 -17.54 -37.88
C PRO A 95 -17.81 -17.19 -36.89
N ASP A 96 -16.57 -17.09 -37.39
CA ASP A 96 -15.38 -16.94 -36.57
C ASP A 96 -14.67 -15.62 -36.85
N ASP A 97 -15.03 -14.58 -36.09
CA ASP A 97 -14.27 -13.33 -36.00
C ASP A 97 -13.05 -13.55 -35.07
N PRO A 98 -11.81 -13.57 -35.60
CA PRO A 98 -10.63 -13.85 -34.80
C PRO A 98 -10.39 -12.78 -33.71
N PHE A 99 -10.81 -11.53 -33.94
CA PHE A 99 -10.67 -10.45 -32.97
C PHE A 99 -11.62 -10.65 -31.78
N VAL A 100 -12.83 -11.19 -32.03
CA VAL A 100 -13.79 -11.53 -30.97
C VAL A 100 -13.26 -12.67 -30.11
N THR A 101 -12.70 -13.72 -30.71
CA THR A 101 -12.10 -14.84 -29.96
C THR A 101 -11.02 -14.36 -28.99
N VAL A 102 -10.10 -13.52 -29.46
CA VAL A 102 -9.06 -12.91 -28.61
C VAL A 102 -9.66 -11.97 -27.55
N SER A 103 -10.68 -11.18 -27.91
CA SER A 103 -11.39 -10.34 -26.93
C SER A 103 -12.02 -11.18 -25.81
N GLU A 104 -12.57 -12.35 -26.12
CA GLU A 104 -13.13 -13.26 -25.12
C GLU A 104 -12.04 -13.86 -24.21
N THR A 105 -10.84 -14.19 -24.72
CA THR A 105 -9.74 -14.63 -23.83
C THR A 105 -9.31 -13.53 -22.86
N ILE A 106 -9.22 -12.27 -23.32
CA ILE A 106 -8.95 -11.12 -22.44
C ILE A 106 -10.07 -10.95 -21.41
N LYS A 107 -11.33 -11.09 -21.83
CA LYS A 107 -12.49 -11.02 -20.93
C LYS A 107 -12.49 -12.12 -19.88
N THR A 108 -12.00 -13.33 -20.18
CA THR A 108 -11.80 -14.37 -19.16
C THR A 108 -10.80 -13.93 -18.09
N THR A 109 -9.71 -13.28 -18.49
CA THR A 109 -8.74 -12.67 -17.55
C THR A 109 -9.42 -11.62 -16.68
N MET A 110 -10.19 -10.70 -17.26
CA MET A 110 -10.91 -9.67 -16.51
C MET A 110 -11.88 -10.29 -15.49
N TRP A 111 -12.65 -11.30 -15.89
CA TRP A 111 -13.54 -12.02 -14.98
C TRP A 111 -12.76 -12.70 -13.83
N ARG A 112 -11.61 -13.32 -14.12
CA ARG A 112 -10.73 -13.93 -13.10
C ARG A 112 -10.17 -12.88 -12.14
N VAL A 113 -9.81 -11.69 -12.61
CA VAL A 113 -9.40 -10.57 -11.73
C VAL A 113 -10.53 -10.20 -10.78
N ARG A 114 -11.76 -10.02 -11.28
CA ARG A 114 -12.93 -9.73 -10.45
C ARG A 114 -13.20 -10.85 -9.43
N HIS A 115 -13.09 -12.12 -9.85
CA HIS A 115 -13.24 -13.27 -8.97
C HIS A 115 -12.23 -13.22 -7.82
N VAL A 116 -10.95 -13.01 -8.11
CA VAL A 116 -9.89 -12.93 -7.10
C VAL A 116 -10.12 -11.77 -6.12
N LEU A 117 -10.54 -10.60 -6.60
CA LEU A 117 -10.87 -9.46 -5.72
C LEU A 117 -12.03 -9.79 -4.78
N SER A 118 -13.08 -10.42 -5.29
CA SER A 118 -14.21 -10.89 -4.48
C SER A 118 -13.76 -11.93 -3.46
N GLU A 119 -13.03 -12.96 -3.89
CA GLU A 119 -12.46 -14.01 -3.02
C GLU A 119 -11.65 -13.41 -1.87
N ARG A 120 -10.76 -12.44 -2.16
CA ARG A 120 -9.97 -11.73 -1.14
C ARG A 120 -10.83 -10.97 -0.15
N SER A 121 -11.84 -10.25 -0.62
CA SER A 121 -12.73 -9.49 0.27
C SER A 121 -13.49 -10.42 1.22
N HIS A 122 -13.95 -11.57 0.74
CA HIS A 122 -14.61 -12.57 1.59
C HIS A 122 -13.63 -13.23 2.55
N ALA A 123 -12.43 -13.59 2.09
CA ALA A 123 -11.39 -14.16 2.93
C ALA A 123 -10.96 -13.21 4.06
N TRP A 124 -10.84 -11.91 3.76
CA TRP A 124 -10.55 -10.88 4.75
C TRP A 124 -11.67 -10.73 5.78
N ALA A 125 -12.93 -10.64 5.32
CA ALA A 125 -14.08 -10.53 6.22
C ALA A 125 -14.25 -11.77 7.12
N ASN A 126 -13.99 -12.96 6.59
CA ASN A 126 -13.99 -14.20 7.37
C ASN A 126 -12.81 -14.23 8.34
N GLY A 127 -11.62 -13.84 7.91
CA GLY A 127 -10.43 -13.76 8.76
C GLY A 127 -10.63 -12.83 9.95
N ILE A 128 -11.25 -11.67 9.76
CA ILE A 128 -11.59 -10.75 10.87
C ILE A 128 -12.52 -11.42 11.89
N LYS A 129 -13.55 -12.13 11.43
CA LYS A 129 -14.49 -12.81 12.33
C LYS A 129 -13.80 -13.93 13.12
N GLU A 130 -12.91 -14.70 12.48
CA GLU A 130 -12.12 -15.73 13.16
C GLU A 130 -11.18 -15.11 14.21
N VAL A 131 -10.51 -13.99 13.87
CA VAL A 131 -9.66 -13.26 14.82
C VAL A 131 -10.48 -12.70 15.99
N GLU A 132 -11.69 -12.19 15.75
CA GLU A 132 -12.56 -11.68 16.82
C GLU A 132 -13.01 -12.81 17.77
N ASN A 133 -13.32 -13.99 17.23
CA ASN A 133 -13.73 -15.16 18.02
C ASN A 133 -12.57 -15.75 18.84
N ASN A 134 -11.37 -15.81 18.26
CA ASN A 134 -10.20 -16.48 18.85
C ASN A 134 -9.16 -15.48 19.38
N TYR A 135 -9.57 -14.23 19.59
CA TYR A 135 -8.66 -13.12 19.91
C TYR A 135 -7.76 -13.42 21.10
N THR A 136 -8.34 -13.95 22.17
CA THR A 136 -7.62 -14.28 23.42
C THR A 136 -6.66 -15.45 23.23
N GLU A 137 -7.03 -16.44 22.42
CA GLU A 137 -6.20 -17.62 22.18
C GLU A 137 -4.95 -17.24 21.37
N ILE A 138 -5.12 -16.41 20.33
CA ILE A 138 -4.03 -15.90 19.50
C ILE A 138 -3.04 -15.08 20.32
N ILE A 139 -3.53 -14.22 21.22
CA ILE A 139 -2.66 -13.42 22.10
C ILE A 139 -1.89 -14.32 23.06
N ASN A 140 -2.56 -15.28 23.69
CA ASN A 140 -1.92 -16.17 24.66
C ASN A 140 -0.87 -17.06 24.00
N GLU A 141 -1.15 -17.61 22.82
CA GLU A 141 -0.19 -18.40 22.04
C GLU A 141 1.06 -17.57 21.70
N PHE A 142 0.85 -16.33 21.23
CA PHE A 142 1.97 -15.42 20.95
C PHE A 142 2.74 -15.03 22.23
N GLU A 143 2.05 -14.76 23.34
CA GLU A 143 2.65 -14.41 24.63
C GLU A 143 3.50 -15.56 25.17
N GLU A 144 3.01 -16.80 25.11
CA GLU A 144 3.75 -17.99 25.52
C GLU A 144 5.01 -18.19 24.67
N ASP A 145 4.88 -18.14 23.34
CA ASP A 145 6.01 -18.23 22.41
C ASP A 145 7.03 -17.10 22.65
N TYR A 146 6.53 -15.90 22.94
CA TYR A 146 7.38 -14.73 23.16
C TYR A 146 8.10 -14.76 24.51
N LEU A 147 7.49 -15.26 25.56
CA LEU A 147 8.14 -15.32 26.88
C LEU A 147 9.09 -16.51 27.03
N THR A 148 8.85 -17.60 26.29
CA THR A 148 9.68 -18.81 26.35
C THR A 148 10.89 -18.80 25.43
N ALA A 149 10.94 -17.88 24.46
CA ALA A 149 12.03 -17.79 23.49
C ALA A 149 13.37 -17.40 24.14
N ASP A 150 14.43 -18.13 23.77
CA ASP A 150 15.81 -17.89 24.20
C ASP A 150 16.36 -16.53 23.71
N ALA A 151 17.39 -16.01 24.39
CA ALA A 151 18.05 -14.74 24.06
C ALA A 151 18.64 -14.72 22.64
N ALA A 152 19.07 -15.88 22.12
CA ALA A 152 19.56 -15.98 20.74
C ALA A 152 18.48 -15.65 19.68
N ALA A 153 17.20 -15.77 20.04
CA ALA A 153 16.06 -15.53 19.15
C ALA A 153 15.48 -14.10 19.28
N ASP A 154 16.03 -13.23 20.13
CA ASP A 154 15.48 -11.90 20.42
C ASP A 154 15.17 -11.09 19.15
N ARG A 155 16.11 -11.04 18.20
CA ARG A 155 15.92 -10.35 16.91
C ARG A 155 14.78 -10.92 16.06
N GLU A 156 14.60 -12.25 16.07
CA GLU A 156 13.48 -12.86 15.35
C GLU A 156 12.16 -12.54 16.04
N MET A 157 12.15 -12.55 17.38
CA MET A 157 10.98 -12.24 18.18
C MET A 157 10.57 -10.76 18.06
N GLU A 158 11.52 -9.85 17.93
CA GLU A 158 11.28 -8.45 17.60
C GLU A 158 10.54 -8.32 16.26
N ALA A 159 11.06 -8.93 15.19
CA ALA A 159 10.42 -8.89 13.87
C ALA A 159 9.03 -9.56 13.87
N ARG A 160 8.83 -10.60 14.69
CA ARG A 160 7.51 -11.22 14.88
C ARG A 160 6.56 -10.30 15.64
N LEU A 161 7.03 -9.63 16.70
CA LEU A 161 6.27 -8.64 17.47
C LEU A 161 5.85 -7.46 16.60
N GLU A 162 6.75 -6.97 15.73
CA GLU A 162 6.45 -5.90 14.77
C GLU A 162 5.37 -6.30 13.74
N ARG A 163 5.36 -7.56 13.31
CA ARG A 163 4.31 -8.07 12.41
C ARG A 163 3.00 -8.28 13.16
N PHE A 164 3.08 -8.78 14.40
CA PHE A 164 1.93 -9.01 15.26
C PHE A 164 1.21 -7.69 15.59
N GLN A 165 1.96 -6.66 15.98
CA GLN A 165 1.39 -5.34 16.28
C GLN A 165 0.70 -4.72 15.06
N PHE A 166 1.29 -4.87 13.87
CA PHE A 166 0.70 -4.35 12.64
C PHE A 166 -0.56 -5.13 12.25
N ALA A 167 -0.53 -6.45 12.37
CA ALA A 167 -1.64 -7.31 12.00
C ALA A 167 -2.86 -7.14 12.92
N LEU A 168 -2.64 -7.01 14.23
CA LEU A 168 -3.73 -7.00 15.22
C LEU A 168 -4.20 -5.59 15.59
N PHE A 169 -3.26 -4.67 15.79
CA PHE A 169 -3.54 -3.32 16.28
C PHE A 169 -3.42 -2.24 15.21
N GLY A 170 -2.91 -2.58 14.01
CA GLY A 170 -2.68 -1.62 12.93
C GLY A 170 -1.51 -0.67 13.19
N ILE A 171 -0.62 -1.01 14.13
CA ILE A 171 0.52 -0.16 14.48
C ILE A 171 1.61 -0.36 13.42
N ASN A 172 1.86 0.66 12.59
CA ASN A 172 3.05 0.70 11.75
C ASN A 172 4.31 0.73 12.63
N PRO A 173 5.29 -0.20 12.46
CA PRO A 173 6.53 -0.21 13.24
C PRO A 173 7.31 1.11 13.20
N MET A 174 7.27 1.83 12.08
CA MET A 174 7.95 3.11 11.95
C MET A 174 7.22 4.27 12.64
N LEU A 175 5.99 4.03 13.10
CA LEU A 175 5.01 5.00 13.57
C LEU A 175 4.56 6.06 12.53
N GLU A 176 5.05 5.96 11.29
CA GLU A 176 4.68 6.86 10.19
C GLU A 176 3.20 6.68 9.80
N ASP A 177 2.47 7.79 9.68
CA ASP A 177 1.06 7.88 9.29
C ASP A 177 0.05 7.16 10.20
N ASN A 178 0.46 6.76 11.41
CA ASN A 178 -0.44 6.13 12.36
C ASN A 178 -1.47 7.15 12.86
N VAL A 179 -2.77 6.82 12.72
CA VAL A 179 -3.86 7.65 13.26
C VAL A 179 -4.15 7.22 14.69
N PRO A 180 -4.15 8.12 15.68
CA PRO A 180 -4.47 7.78 17.07
C PRO A 180 -5.84 7.09 17.18
N ASP A 181 -5.83 5.81 17.55
CA ASP A 181 -7.01 4.99 17.73
C ASP A 181 -6.92 4.19 19.04
N ARG A 182 -8.08 3.80 19.58
CA ARG A 182 -8.17 3.00 20.82
C ARG A 182 -7.51 1.64 20.67
N ASN A 183 -7.50 1.08 19.46
CA ASN A 183 -6.81 -0.19 19.18
C ASN A 183 -5.29 -0.03 19.27
N ILE A 184 -4.75 1.10 18.83
CA ILE A 184 -3.33 1.42 18.96
C ILE A 184 -2.96 1.55 20.44
N ILE A 185 -3.76 2.24 21.24
CA ILE A 185 -3.53 2.35 22.69
C ILE A 185 -3.45 0.98 23.36
N LYS A 186 -4.40 0.08 23.04
CA LYS A 186 -4.37 -1.31 23.53
C LYS A 186 -3.09 -2.02 23.11
N GLY A 187 -2.71 -1.91 21.84
CA GLY A 187 -1.48 -2.51 21.32
C GLY A 187 -0.22 -1.99 22.01
N LEU A 188 -0.11 -0.67 22.23
CA LEU A 188 1.02 -0.09 22.96
C LEU A 188 1.13 -0.66 24.38
N LYS A 189 0.00 -0.70 25.11
CA LYS A 189 -0.06 -1.24 26.48
C LYS A 189 0.35 -2.72 26.50
N GLU A 190 -0.15 -3.53 25.57
CA GLU A 190 0.20 -4.96 25.48
C GLU A 190 1.67 -5.19 25.11
N VAL A 191 2.18 -4.48 24.10
CA VAL A 191 3.59 -4.59 23.68
C VAL A 191 4.52 -4.17 24.81
N ALA A 192 4.21 -3.07 25.49
CA ALA A 192 4.99 -2.60 26.62
C ALA A 192 4.94 -3.59 27.80
N ARG A 193 3.78 -4.19 28.08
CA ARG A 193 3.63 -5.29 29.05
C ARG A 193 4.54 -6.47 28.70
N LEU A 194 4.51 -6.93 27.45
CA LEU A 194 5.33 -8.06 26.99
C LEU A 194 6.83 -7.78 27.09
N LYS A 195 7.28 -6.58 26.67
CA LYS A 195 8.68 -6.16 26.81
C LYS A 195 9.13 -6.12 28.27
N LEU A 196 8.30 -5.57 29.18
CA LEU A 196 8.61 -5.55 30.61
C LEU A 196 8.63 -6.96 31.22
N THR A 197 7.70 -7.83 30.87
CA THR A 197 7.68 -9.20 31.40
C THR A 197 8.91 -9.99 30.95
N ARG A 198 9.37 -9.79 29.71
CA ARG A 198 10.55 -10.49 29.18
C ARG A 198 11.87 -9.95 29.73
N PHE A 199 12.05 -8.63 29.76
CA PHE A 199 13.34 -8.00 30.05
C PHE A 199 13.42 -7.28 31.41
N GLY A 200 12.29 -6.99 32.05
CA GLY A 200 12.22 -6.21 33.30
C GLY A 200 12.65 -6.98 34.55
N ALA A 201 13.03 -8.25 34.43
CA ALA A 201 13.52 -9.10 35.52
C ALA A 201 15.01 -8.92 35.84
N SER A 202 15.68 -7.90 35.28
CA SER A 202 17.07 -7.58 35.62
C SER A 202 17.21 -7.29 37.12
N GLU A 203 18.24 -7.87 37.75
CA GLU A 203 18.55 -7.70 39.17
C GLU A 203 18.72 -6.21 39.50
N TYR A 204 17.69 -5.60 40.10
CA TYR A 204 17.78 -4.22 40.56
C TYR A 204 18.80 -4.12 41.70
N GLU A 205 19.64 -3.08 41.64
CA GLU A 205 20.46 -2.67 42.77
C GLU A 205 19.57 -2.41 44.01
N GLN A 206 20.11 -2.75 45.17
CA GLN A 206 19.39 -2.78 46.45
C GLN A 206 18.63 -1.47 46.75
N GLY A 207 17.30 -1.47 46.58
CA GLY A 207 16.42 -0.44 47.14
C GLY A 207 15.32 0.11 46.23
N THR A 208 15.33 -0.17 44.93
CA THR A 208 14.26 0.27 44.01
C THR A 208 13.16 -0.78 43.91
N GLU A 209 11.90 -0.38 44.09
CA GLU A 209 10.75 -1.27 43.85
C GLU A 209 10.70 -1.68 42.36
N PRO A 210 10.52 -2.97 42.06
CA PRO A 210 10.43 -3.42 40.68
C PRO A 210 9.17 -2.82 40.03
N ILE A 211 9.36 -2.08 38.94
CA ILE A 211 8.24 -1.53 38.16
C ILE A 211 7.65 -2.66 37.32
N ASN A 212 6.69 -3.37 37.92
CA ASN A 212 6.02 -4.50 37.28
C ASN A 212 4.76 -4.09 36.50
N ASN A 213 4.35 -2.82 36.57
CA ASN A 213 3.10 -2.38 35.96
C ASN A 213 3.21 -0.97 35.34
N ILE A 214 2.62 -0.85 34.15
CA ILE A 214 2.48 0.38 33.38
C ILE A 214 1.18 1.06 33.80
N ARG A 215 1.27 2.30 34.27
CA ARG A 215 0.11 3.05 34.76
C ARG A 215 -0.50 3.97 33.70
N ASP A 216 0.32 4.44 32.78
CA ASP A 216 0.01 5.55 31.89
C ASP A 216 0.41 5.22 30.44
N ILE A 217 -0.21 5.92 29.48
CA ILE A 217 0.14 5.83 28.07
C ILE A 217 1.55 6.37 27.79
N ASN A 218 2.00 7.37 28.55
CA ASN A 218 3.36 7.90 28.45
C ASN A 218 4.39 6.82 28.83
N GLU A 219 4.16 6.12 29.94
CA GLU A 219 4.98 4.98 30.36
C GLU A 219 4.97 3.86 29.30
N ALA A 220 3.80 3.53 28.75
CA ALA A 220 3.67 2.55 27.67
C ALA A 220 4.45 2.97 26.41
N PHE A 221 4.41 4.25 26.05
CA PHE A 221 5.09 4.79 24.88
C PHE A 221 6.62 4.76 25.03
N ILE A 222 7.13 5.07 26.22
CA ILE A 222 8.57 5.00 26.53
C ILE A 222 9.08 3.56 26.34
N VAL A 223 8.40 2.57 26.92
CA VAL A 223 8.80 1.15 26.77
C VAL A 223 8.60 0.66 25.33
N PHE A 224 7.56 1.13 24.66
CA PHE A 224 7.30 0.78 23.26
C PHE A 224 8.46 1.21 22.36
N THR A 225 8.91 2.45 22.51
CA THR A 225 9.97 3.06 21.69
C THR A 225 11.39 2.58 22.03
N ALA A 226 11.57 1.94 23.19
CA ALA A 226 12.84 1.34 23.58
C ALA A 226 13.26 0.19 22.64
N GLU A 227 14.57 0.05 22.44
CA GLU A 227 15.15 -1.06 21.66
C GLU A 227 14.76 -2.42 22.26
N HIS A 228 14.62 -3.45 21.42
CA HIS A 228 14.34 -4.82 21.86
C HIS A 228 15.61 -5.48 22.41
N THR A 229 16.11 -4.94 23.51
CA THR A 229 17.30 -5.41 24.22
C THR A 229 17.09 -5.27 25.73
N PRO A 230 17.76 -6.07 26.56
CA PRO A 230 17.69 -5.90 28.01
C PRO A 230 18.14 -4.50 28.45
N GLU A 231 19.20 -3.96 27.82
CA GLU A 231 19.74 -2.62 28.10
C GLU A 231 18.73 -1.52 27.74
N GLY A 232 18.09 -1.61 26.56
CA GLY A 232 17.11 -0.62 26.12
C GLY A 232 15.89 -0.56 27.04
N VAL A 233 15.43 -1.71 27.55
CA VAL A 233 14.32 -1.75 28.50
C VAL A 233 14.74 -1.24 29.89
N GLU A 234 15.98 -1.46 30.32
CA GLU A 234 16.51 -0.89 31.57
C GLU A 234 16.50 0.65 31.54
N ASP A 235 16.95 1.25 30.44
CA ASP A 235 16.94 2.70 30.26
C ASP A 235 15.52 3.28 30.20
N ALA A 236 14.58 2.55 29.59
CA ALA A 236 13.17 2.89 29.62
C ALA A 236 12.62 2.90 31.06
N ILE A 237 13.01 1.92 31.89
CA ILE A 237 12.58 1.83 33.30
C ILE A 237 13.15 3.01 34.11
N LYS A 238 14.41 3.40 33.91
CA LYS A 238 15.01 4.59 34.54
C LYS A 238 14.23 5.85 34.17
N THR A 239 13.90 6.02 32.89
CA THR A 239 13.09 7.15 32.41
C THR A 239 11.69 7.18 33.05
N ILE A 240 11.08 6.00 33.26
CA ILE A 240 9.79 5.90 33.97
C ILE A 240 9.94 6.28 35.45
N GLN A 241 11.03 5.89 36.12
CA GLN A 241 11.28 6.28 37.51
C GLN A 241 11.37 7.81 37.64
N GLU A 242 12.13 8.46 36.76
CA GLU A 242 12.22 9.93 36.71
C GLU A 242 10.85 10.57 36.48
N TYR A 243 10.04 10.01 35.57
CA TYR A 243 8.69 10.49 35.31
C TYR A 243 7.77 10.39 36.54
N ARG A 244 7.90 9.32 37.33
CA ARG A 244 7.14 9.12 38.58
C ARG A 244 7.59 10.05 39.70
N GLU A 245 8.89 10.32 39.81
CA GLU A 245 9.46 11.24 40.81
C GLU A 245 9.01 12.69 40.58
N GLN A 246 8.77 13.08 39.32
CA GLN A 246 8.21 14.39 38.98
C GLN A 246 6.78 14.61 39.51
N GLY A 247 6.11 13.56 40.00
CA GLY A 247 4.79 13.65 40.64
C GLY A 247 3.67 13.96 39.65
N THR A 248 3.83 13.56 38.38
CA THR A 248 2.79 13.73 37.37
C THR A 248 1.68 12.70 37.60
N ASP A 249 0.44 13.17 37.72
CA ASP A 249 -0.72 12.29 37.86
C ASP A 249 -0.93 11.45 36.57
N PRO A 250 -1.33 10.17 36.69
CA PRO A 250 -1.63 9.34 35.53
C PRO A 250 -2.70 9.96 34.63
N ILE A 251 -2.53 9.87 33.31
CA ILE A 251 -3.51 10.39 32.36
C ILE A 251 -4.80 9.57 32.45
N SER A 252 -5.94 10.27 32.48
CA SER A 252 -7.27 9.66 32.45
C SER A 252 -7.54 8.95 31.12
N GLU A 253 -8.28 7.84 31.13
CA GLU A 253 -8.69 7.08 29.94
C GLU A 253 -9.36 7.95 28.85
N SER A 254 -10.03 9.04 29.25
CA SER A 254 -10.66 9.99 28.32
C SER A 254 -9.66 10.78 27.48
N ASP A 255 -8.48 11.03 28.03
CA ASP A 255 -7.50 11.96 27.51
C ASP A 255 -6.34 11.24 26.81
N GLU A 256 -6.26 9.91 26.94
CA GLU A 256 -5.23 9.05 26.35
C GLU A 256 -5.09 9.25 24.84
N LEU A 257 -6.19 9.40 24.10
CA LEU A 257 -6.14 9.63 22.65
C LEU A 257 -5.45 10.96 22.30
N THR A 258 -5.73 12.00 23.07
CA THR A 258 -5.15 13.33 22.86
C THR A 258 -3.68 13.33 23.27
N ALA A 259 -3.33 12.62 24.35
CA ALA A 259 -1.96 12.44 24.79
C ALA A 259 -1.14 11.67 23.76
N LEU A 260 -1.65 10.54 23.26
CA LEU A 260 -1.01 9.75 22.21
C LEU A 260 -0.75 10.59 20.96
N ALA A 261 -1.74 11.36 20.51
CA ALA A 261 -1.59 12.25 19.36
C ALA A 261 -0.42 13.24 19.53
N LYS A 262 -0.26 13.81 20.73
CA LYS A 262 0.85 14.72 21.04
C LYS A 262 2.20 14.00 21.08
N LEU A 263 2.25 12.81 21.70
CA LEU A 263 3.47 12.00 21.77
C LEU A 263 3.94 11.58 20.37
N MET A 264 3.02 11.09 19.54
CA MET A 264 3.31 10.69 18.17
C MET A 264 3.79 11.87 17.33
N PHE A 265 3.15 13.03 17.45
CA PHE A 265 3.59 14.24 16.76
C PHE A 265 5.01 14.66 17.19
N ASN A 266 5.30 14.66 18.49
CA ASN A 266 6.63 15.01 19.00
C ASN A 266 7.70 14.02 18.50
N PHE A 267 7.39 12.73 18.50
CA PHE A 267 8.27 11.68 18.03
C PHE A 267 8.60 11.79 16.53
N GLU A 268 7.60 12.13 15.70
CA GLU A 268 7.82 12.42 14.28
C GLU A 268 8.76 13.63 14.08
N GLN A 269 8.57 14.70 14.85
CA GLN A 269 9.45 15.87 14.78
C GLN A 269 10.89 15.54 15.19
N GLU A 270 11.08 14.72 16.24
CA GLU A 270 12.39 14.26 16.67
C GLU A 270 13.07 13.43 15.58
N LYS A 271 12.36 12.46 14.97
CA LYS A 271 12.89 11.69 13.83
C LYS A 271 13.30 12.58 12.65
N ILE A 272 12.49 13.59 12.30
CA ILE A 272 12.82 14.53 11.22
C ILE A 272 14.10 15.32 11.56
N SER A 273 14.22 15.77 12.82
CA SER A 273 15.39 16.53 13.27
C SER A 273 16.68 15.68 13.21
N VAL A 274 16.63 14.42 13.64
CA VAL A 274 17.74 13.46 13.63
C VAL A 274 18.10 13.02 12.20
N GLY A 275 17.10 12.84 11.33
CA GLY A 275 17.33 12.55 9.91
C GLY A 275 18.03 13.71 9.17
N SER A 276 17.76 14.95 9.57
CA SER A 276 18.38 16.15 8.98
C SER A 276 19.83 16.39 9.45
N THR A 277 20.21 15.91 10.63
CA THR A 277 21.59 15.99 11.14
C THR A 277 22.47 14.89 10.58
N SER A 278 21.93 13.68 10.35
CA SER A 278 22.65 12.58 9.68
C SER A 278 23.04 12.94 8.24
N THR A 279 22.15 13.58 7.48
CA THR A 279 22.43 14.02 6.10
C THR A 279 23.42 15.18 5.99
N LYS A 280 23.70 15.92 7.08
CA LYS A 280 24.74 16.96 7.12
C LYS A 280 26.13 16.42 7.45
N ALA A 281 26.24 15.26 8.10
CA ALA A 281 27.52 14.66 8.48
C ALA A 281 28.22 13.93 7.31
N GLU A 282 27.48 13.49 6.29
CA GLU A 282 28.06 12.84 5.08
C GLU A 282 28.53 13.83 4.00
N ALA A 283 28.40 15.13 4.22
CA ALA A 283 28.73 16.18 3.25
C ALA A 283 30.03 16.95 3.59
N GLU A 284 31.02 16.30 4.20
CA GLU A 284 32.40 16.84 4.23
C GLU A 284 33.16 16.37 2.98
N PRO A 285 33.58 17.27 2.07
CA PRO A 285 34.34 16.88 0.89
C PRO A 285 35.75 16.44 1.31
N THR A 286 36.02 15.15 1.14
CA THR A 286 37.37 14.58 1.23
C THR A 286 38.25 15.29 0.21
N THR A 287 39.02 16.27 0.68
CA THR A 287 40.02 16.96 -0.12
C THR A 287 41.28 16.11 -0.11
N THR A 288 41.46 15.28 -1.13
CA THR A 288 42.73 14.61 -1.40
C THR A 288 43.53 15.39 -2.43
N VAL A 289 44.74 15.75 -1.99
CA VAL A 289 45.89 16.29 -2.76
C VAL A 289 46.44 15.21 -3.70
#